data_AF-A0A1E5JW43-F1
#
_entry.id   AF-A0A1E5JW43-F1
#
_cell.length_a   1.000
_cell.length_b   1.000
_cell.length_c   1.000
_cell.angle_alpha   90.00
_cell.angle_beta   90.00
_cell.angle_gamma   90.00
#
_symmetry.space_group_name_H-M   'P 1'
#
loop_
_entity.id
_entity.type
_entity.pdbx_description
1 polymer ?
#
loop_
_entity_poly.entity_id
_entity_poly.type
_entity_poly.pdbx_seq_one_letter_code
_entity_poly.pdbx_strand_id
1 'polypeptide(L)'
;MTFEQNFILKCLECMEQILSNNMELEDAIQHYTENKAPSSRYQLNSKITDSAQWNEQDKLSLSATVFEAIARSSLSFYSESDTRAQELNAANKEFLDQYLPMITEKTNPNIRIGSVKENIKRIKTDLKNKTENSENPYAFFTPVTAGLVVMAAAATTIALLSYKA
;
A
#
# COMPACT_ATOMS: atom_id res chain seq x y z
N MET A 1 5.58 16.94 -7.22
CA MET A 1 5.27 15.50 -7.22
C MET A 1 6.16 14.82 -8.26
N THR A 2 6.85 13.72 -7.91
CA THR A 2 7.71 12.98 -8.87
C THR A 2 6.85 12.18 -9.86
N PHE A 3 7.47 11.59 -10.88
CA PHE A 3 6.75 10.72 -11.82
C PHE A 3 6.12 9.52 -11.10
N GLU A 4 6.88 8.86 -10.22
CA GLU A 4 6.43 7.70 -9.46
C GLU A 4 5.21 8.05 -8.60
N GLN A 5 5.26 9.18 -7.90
CA GLN A 5 4.13 9.65 -7.08
C GLN A 5 2.88 9.92 -7.92
N ASN A 6 3.02 10.54 -9.11
CA ASN A 6 1.89 10.76 -10.03
C ASN A 6 1.32 9.43 -10.55
N PHE A 7 2.19 8.48 -10.89
CA PHE A 7 1.79 7.15 -11.35
C PHE A 7 1.07 6.37 -10.24
N ILE A 8 1.61 6.37 -9.02
CA ILE A 8 1.00 5.73 -7.85
C ILE A 8 -0.36 6.37 -7.56
N LEU A 9 -0.46 7.70 -7.59
CA LEU A 9 -1.73 8.39 -7.39
C LEU A 9 -2.76 7.95 -8.43
N LYS A 10 -2.38 7.85 -9.70
CA LYS A 10 -3.25 7.36 -10.78
C LYS A 10 -3.68 5.92 -10.55
N CYS A 11 -2.77 5.04 -10.11
CA CYS A 11 -3.10 3.67 -9.74
C CYS A 11 -4.17 3.64 -8.65
N LEU A 12 -3.96 4.40 -7.56
CA LEU A 12 -4.91 4.48 -6.44
C LEU A 12 -6.27 5.05 -6.86
N GLU A 13 -6.31 6.03 -7.77
CA GLU A 13 -7.55 6.54 -8.37
C GLU A 13 -8.29 5.47 -9.17
N CYS A 14 -7.59 4.73 -10.03
CA CYS A 14 -8.18 3.63 -10.77
C CYS A 14 -8.69 2.51 -9.85
N MET A 15 -7.92 2.16 -8.80
CA MET A 15 -8.35 1.16 -7.82
C MET A 15 -9.63 1.59 -7.10
N GLU A 16 -9.72 2.84 -6.65
CA GLU A 16 -10.91 3.36 -5.97
C GLU A 16 -12.14 3.31 -6.88
N GLN A 17 -11.98 3.66 -8.15
CA GLN A 17 -13.04 3.59 -9.16
C GLN A 17 -13.54 2.15 -9.34
N ILE A 18 -12.63 1.21 -9.61
CA ILE A 18 -12.95 -0.20 -9.86
C ILE A 18 -13.64 -0.81 -8.63
N LEU A 19 -13.08 -0.62 -7.42
CA LEU A 19 -13.66 -1.16 -6.17
C LEU A 19 -14.96 -0.48 -5.73
N SER A 20 -15.38 0.60 -6.40
CA SER A 20 -16.63 1.30 -6.12
C SER A 20 -17.73 1.01 -7.13
N ASN A 21 -17.42 0.29 -8.21
CA ASN A 21 -18.36 -0.07 -9.25
C ASN A 21 -18.30 -1.58 -9.53
N ASN A 22 -19.37 -2.30 -9.16
CA ASN A 22 -19.41 -3.75 -9.33
C ASN A 22 -19.21 -4.20 -10.78
N MET A 23 -19.72 -3.44 -11.77
CA MET A 23 -19.51 -3.79 -13.18
C MET A 23 -18.04 -3.64 -13.57
N GLU A 24 -17.36 -2.58 -13.14
CA GLU A 24 -15.93 -2.41 -13.41
C GLU A 24 -15.08 -3.46 -12.70
N LEU A 25 -15.48 -3.91 -11.51
CA LEU A 25 -14.81 -4.97 -10.80
C LEU A 25 -14.95 -6.33 -11.50
N GLU A 26 -16.15 -6.67 -11.95
CA GLU A 26 -16.39 -7.91 -12.72
C GLU A 26 -15.60 -7.90 -14.03
N ASP A 27 -15.60 -6.78 -14.77
CA ASP A 27 -14.79 -6.63 -15.99
C ASP A 27 -13.29 -6.80 -15.70
N ALA A 28 -12.80 -6.20 -14.62
CA ALA A 28 -11.40 -6.35 -14.21
C ALA A 28 -11.06 -7.82 -13.85
N ILE A 29 -11.96 -8.53 -13.16
CA ILE A 29 -11.79 -9.95 -12.82
C ILE A 29 -11.80 -10.80 -14.10
N GLN A 30 -12.69 -10.51 -15.04
CA GLN A 30 -12.74 -11.19 -16.33
C GLN A 30 -11.44 -10.99 -17.09
N HIS A 31 -10.99 -9.75 -17.29
CA HIS A 31 -9.72 -9.46 -17.97
C HIS A 31 -8.53 -10.12 -17.27
N TYR A 32 -8.49 -10.08 -15.94
CA TYR A 32 -7.44 -10.72 -15.16
C TYR A 32 -7.39 -12.24 -15.38
N THR A 33 -8.56 -12.88 -15.48
CA THR A 33 -8.69 -14.34 -15.65
C THR A 33 -8.44 -14.78 -17.10
N GLU A 34 -8.88 -13.99 -18.08
CA GLU A 34 -8.68 -14.23 -19.51
C GLU A 34 -7.22 -14.10 -19.93
N ASN A 35 -6.45 -13.26 -19.23
CA ASN A 35 -5.02 -13.06 -19.48
C ASN A 35 -4.17 -14.23 -18.94
N LYS A 36 -4.61 -15.47 -19.20
CA LYS A 36 -4.22 -16.84 -18.78
C LYS A 36 -2.72 -17.19 -18.70
N ALA A 37 -1.79 -16.25 -18.79
CA ALA A 37 -0.47 -16.50 -18.24
C ALA A 37 -0.64 -16.71 -16.72
N PRO A 38 -0.08 -17.77 -16.11
CA PRO A 38 0.12 -17.79 -14.67
C PRO A 38 1.07 -16.63 -14.40
N SER A 39 0.53 -15.43 -14.17
CA SER A 39 1.28 -14.19 -14.36
C SER A 39 2.17 -13.95 -13.15
N SER A 40 3.25 -14.74 -13.11
CA SER A 40 4.43 -14.58 -12.26
C SER A 40 5.02 -13.18 -12.36
N ARG A 41 4.60 -12.39 -13.36
CA ARG A 41 5.02 -11.01 -13.58
C ARG A 41 4.74 -10.11 -12.36
N TYR A 42 3.64 -10.34 -11.63
CA TYR A 42 3.30 -9.50 -10.48
C TYR A 42 3.20 -10.24 -9.13
N GLN A 43 2.95 -11.55 -9.14
CA GLN A 43 2.85 -12.38 -7.91
C GLN A 43 2.00 -11.73 -6.81
N LEU A 44 0.87 -11.11 -7.19
CA LEU A 44 0.14 -10.17 -6.32
C LEU A 44 -0.26 -10.77 -4.97
N ASN A 45 -0.68 -12.03 -4.95
CA ASN A 45 -1.02 -12.74 -3.70
C ASN A 45 0.14 -12.81 -2.69
N SER A 46 1.39 -12.84 -3.15
CA SER A 46 2.57 -12.83 -2.26
C SER A 46 2.86 -11.45 -1.65
N LYS A 47 2.30 -10.39 -2.24
CA LYS A 47 2.48 -9.00 -1.82
C LYS A 47 1.30 -8.45 -1.00
N ILE A 48 0.22 -9.23 -0.87
CA ILE A 48 -0.90 -8.94 0.01
C ILE A 48 -0.48 -9.26 1.46
N THR A 49 -0.59 -8.27 2.35
CA THR A 49 -0.29 -8.44 3.77
C THR A 49 -1.25 -9.47 4.39
N ASP A 50 -0.70 -10.44 5.12
CA ASP A 50 -1.41 -11.56 5.72
C ASP A 50 -2.28 -12.35 4.73
N SER A 51 -1.84 -12.49 3.47
CA SER A 51 -2.64 -13.10 2.39
C SER A 51 -3.26 -14.45 2.74
N ALA A 52 -2.61 -15.28 3.54
CA ALA A 52 -3.15 -16.56 4.00
C ALA A 52 -4.49 -16.43 4.76
N GLN A 53 -4.77 -15.26 5.35
CA GLN A 53 -5.99 -14.96 6.11
C GLN A 53 -7.09 -14.32 5.26
N TRP A 54 -6.84 -14.06 3.97
CA TRP A 54 -7.83 -13.54 3.05
C TRP A 54 -8.59 -14.69 2.40
N ASN A 55 -9.89 -14.51 2.19
CA ASN A 55 -10.65 -15.45 1.36
C ASN A 55 -10.26 -15.28 -0.12
N GLU A 56 -10.50 -16.30 -0.93
CA GLU A 56 -10.09 -16.32 -2.34
C GLU A 56 -10.79 -15.23 -3.17
N GLN A 57 -12.04 -14.89 -2.85
CA GLN A 57 -12.78 -13.86 -3.59
C GLN A 57 -12.19 -12.46 -3.37
N ASP A 58 -11.80 -12.12 -2.14
CA ASP A 58 -11.15 -10.85 -1.81
C ASP A 58 -9.76 -10.76 -2.45
N LYS A 59 -8.99 -11.87 -2.45
CA LYS A 59 -7.70 -11.94 -3.14
C LYS A 59 -7.85 -11.73 -4.64
N LEU A 60 -8.83 -12.39 -5.26
CA LEU A 60 -9.13 -12.27 -6.68
C LEU A 60 -9.54 -10.84 -7.02
N SER A 61 -10.50 -10.28 -6.28
CA SER A 61 -11.00 -8.91 -6.47
C SER A 61 -9.86 -7.89 -6.37
N LEU A 62 -9.02 -8.01 -5.33
CA LEU A 62 -7.89 -7.11 -5.14
C LEU A 62 -6.83 -7.29 -6.23
N SER A 63 -6.46 -8.53 -6.57
CA SER A 63 -5.45 -8.80 -7.59
C SER A 63 -5.87 -8.32 -8.97
N ALA A 64 -7.12 -8.55 -9.35
CA ALA A 64 -7.70 -8.04 -10.59
C ALA A 64 -7.71 -6.51 -10.61
N THR A 65 -8.14 -5.88 -9.52
CA THR A 65 -8.14 -4.42 -9.37
C THR A 65 -6.73 -3.85 -9.53
N VAL A 66 -5.74 -4.43 -8.86
CA VAL A 66 -4.33 -3.99 -8.92
C VAL A 66 -3.77 -4.13 -10.34
N PHE A 67 -4.01 -5.28 -10.97
CA PHE A 67 -3.58 -5.54 -12.34
C PHE A 67 -4.15 -4.50 -13.32
N GLU A 68 -5.46 -4.29 -13.26
CA GLU A 68 -6.17 -3.35 -14.13
C GLU A 68 -5.75 -1.90 -13.85
N ALA A 69 -5.56 -1.52 -12.58
CA ALA A 69 -5.11 -0.18 -12.23
C ALA A 69 -3.70 0.13 -12.76
N ILE A 70 -2.77 -0.84 -12.70
CA ILE A 70 -1.43 -0.70 -13.30
C ILE A 70 -1.54 -0.56 -14.81
N ALA A 71 -2.37 -1.37 -15.47
CA ALA A 71 -2.56 -1.31 -16.92
C ALA A 71 -3.11 0.06 -17.37
N ARG A 72 -4.20 0.53 -16.74
CA ARG A 72 -4.81 1.84 -17.03
C ARG A 72 -3.85 3.00 -16.77
N SER A 73 -3.09 2.93 -15.68
CA SER A 73 -2.11 3.97 -15.33
C SER A 73 -0.94 3.98 -16.31
N SER A 74 -0.41 2.80 -16.65
CA SER A 74 0.69 2.68 -17.62
C SER A 74 0.29 3.22 -18.98
N LEU A 75 -0.93 2.94 -19.44
CA LEU A 75 -1.48 3.50 -20.67
C LEU A 75 -1.60 5.03 -20.60
N SER A 76 -2.02 5.58 -19.46
CA SER A 76 -2.19 7.03 -19.27
C SER A 76 -0.87 7.81 -19.35
N PHE A 77 0.25 7.19 -18.99
CA PHE A 77 1.58 7.81 -18.99
C PHE A 77 2.49 7.33 -20.12
N TYR A 78 1.99 6.47 -21.01
CA TYR A 78 2.75 5.87 -22.08
C TYR A 78 3.32 6.93 -23.02
N SER A 79 4.57 6.72 -23.41
CA SER A 79 5.21 7.43 -24.52
C SER A 79 6.22 6.49 -25.16
N GLU A 80 6.45 6.62 -26.47
CA GLU A 80 7.51 5.90 -27.18
C GLU A 80 8.90 6.47 -26.84
N SER A 81 9.35 6.25 -25.60
CA SER A 81 10.71 6.58 -25.15
C SER A 81 11.22 5.57 -24.13
N ASP A 82 12.49 5.18 -24.24
CA ASP A 82 13.14 4.25 -23.31
C ASP A 82 13.15 4.80 -21.89
N THR A 83 13.35 6.12 -21.74
CA THR A 83 13.27 6.81 -20.45
C THR A 83 11.90 6.60 -19.79
N ARG A 84 10.81 6.77 -20.54
CA ARG A 84 9.46 6.56 -19.99
C ARG A 84 9.21 5.10 -19.63
N ALA A 85 9.74 4.16 -20.41
CA ALA A 85 9.65 2.74 -20.07
C ALA A 85 10.36 2.43 -18.74
N GLN A 86 11.52 3.05 -18.49
CA GLN A 86 12.26 2.92 -17.22
C GLN A 86 11.50 3.57 -16.05
N GLU A 87 10.97 4.78 -16.23
CA GLU A 87 10.16 5.49 -15.25
C GLU A 87 8.91 4.67 -14.86
N LEU A 88 8.19 4.12 -15.84
CA LEU A 88 7.03 3.25 -15.61
C LEU A 88 7.40 1.99 -14.83
N ASN A 89 8.51 1.36 -15.16
CA ASN A 89 8.96 0.16 -14.46
C ASN A 89 9.35 0.46 -13.01
N ALA A 90 10.05 1.58 -12.77
CA ALA A 90 10.42 2.02 -11.42
C ALA A 90 9.17 2.34 -10.58
N ALA A 91 8.23 3.11 -11.15
CA ALA A 91 6.97 3.46 -10.48
C ALA A 91 6.10 2.24 -10.17
N ASN A 92 5.99 1.29 -11.11
CA ASN A 92 5.25 0.05 -10.89
C ASN A 92 5.88 -0.80 -9.79
N LYS A 93 7.21 -0.90 -9.77
CA LYS A 93 7.93 -1.59 -8.69
C LYS A 93 7.68 -0.92 -7.34
N GLU A 94 7.77 0.39 -7.26
CA GLU A 94 7.50 1.14 -6.03
C GLU A 94 6.06 0.93 -5.55
N PHE A 95 5.09 1.00 -6.47
CA PHE A 95 3.68 0.74 -6.16
C PHE A 95 3.48 -0.67 -5.57
N LEU A 96 4.05 -1.70 -6.20
CA LEU A 96 3.90 -3.09 -5.76
C LEU A 96 4.67 -3.42 -4.47
N ASP A 97 5.86 -2.85 -4.28
CA ASP A 97 6.74 -3.19 -3.16
C ASP A 97 6.42 -2.36 -1.91
N GLN A 98 5.92 -1.13 -2.06
CA GLN A 98 5.68 -0.22 -0.93
C GLN A 98 4.20 0.03 -0.69
N TYR A 99 3.43 0.36 -1.73
CA TYR A 99 2.05 0.82 -1.56
C TYR A 99 1.05 -0.34 -1.47
N LEU A 100 1.24 -1.42 -2.21
CA LEU A 100 0.37 -2.60 -2.13
C LEU A 100 0.33 -3.23 -0.70
N PRO A 101 1.47 -3.37 0.01
CA PRO A 101 1.44 -3.73 1.42
C PRO A 101 0.68 -2.72 2.29
N MET A 102 0.91 -1.41 2.10
CA MET A 102 0.24 -0.36 2.88
C MET A 102 -1.28 -0.32 2.70
N ILE A 103 -1.79 -0.57 1.48
CA ILE A 103 -3.24 -0.62 1.25
C ILE A 103 -3.88 -1.88 1.86
N THR A 104 -3.11 -2.95 2.04
CA THR A 104 -3.60 -4.24 2.58
C THR A 104 -3.32 -4.42 4.09
N GLU A 105 -2.56 -3.52 4.70
CA GLU A 105 -2.23 -3.56 6.12
C GLU A 105 -3.47 -3.28 7.00
N LYS A 106 -3.58 -3.97 8.14
CA LYS A 106 -4.59 -3.72 9.19
C LYS A 106 -6.04 -3.73 8.67
N THR A 107 -6.34 -4.57 7.68
CA THR A 107 -7.71 -4.72 7.15
C THR A 107 -8.58 -5.51 8.12
N ASN A 108 -9.87 -5.13 8.22
CA ASN A 108 -10.85 -5.88 9.01
C ASN A 108 -11.21 -7.19 8.27
N PRO A 109 -11.01 -8.38 8.86
CA PRO A 109 -11.27 -9.66 8.19
C PRO A 109 -12.70 -9.84 7.67
N ASN A 110 -13.68 -9.15 8.25
CA ASN A 110 -15.09 -9.26 7.85
C ASN A 110 -15.44 -8.37 6.65
N ILE A 111 -14.63 -7.35 6.34
CA ILE A 111 -14.89 -6.35 5.29
C ILE A 111 -13.58 -5.88 4.63
N ARG A 112 -12.68 -6.82 4.28
CA ARG A 112 -11.31 -6.48 3.87
C ARG A 112 -11.23 -5.47 2.72
N ILE A 113 -12.04 -5.67 1.68
CA ILE A 113 -12.11 -4.75 0.54
C ILE A 113 -12.62 -3.36 0.97
N GLY A 114 -13.57 -3.29 1.91
CA GLY A 114 -13.99 -2.04 2.52
C GLY A 114 -12.83 -1.32 3.23
N SER A 115 -12.03 -2.04 4.01
CA SER A 115 -10.82 -1.48 4.64
C SER A 115 -9.78 -1.03 3.62
N VAL A 116 -9.58 -1.78 2.53
CA VAL A 116 -8.68 -1.39 1.42
C VAL A 116 -9.11 -0.05 0.82
N LYS A 117 -10.40 0.15 0.56
CA LYS A 117 -10.92 1.42 0.02
C LYS A 117 -10.61 2.60 0.94
N GLU A 118 -10.77 2.44 2.25
CA GLU A 118 -10.43 3.49 3.22
C GLU A 118 -8.92 3.74 3.30
N ASN A 119 -8.10 2.69 3.25
CA ASN A 119 -6.65 2.83 3.17
C ASN A 119 -6.21 3.58 1.90
N ILE A 120 -6.80 3.27 0.74
CA ILE A 120 -6.55 3.98 -0.53
C ILE A 120 -6.86 5.47 -0.37
N LYS A 121 -8.03 5.83 0.17
CA LYS A 121 -8.40 7.24 0.38
C LYS A 121 -7.39 7.97 1.26
N ARG A 122 -7.01 7.38 2.39
CA ARG A 122 -6.01 7.94 3.31
C ARG A 122 -4.68 8.18 2.60
N ILE A 123 -4.15 7.17 1.92
CA ILE A 123 -2.86 7.25 1.23
C ILE A 123 -2.89 8.30 0.10
N LYS A 124 -4.00 8.39 -0.65
CA LYS A 124 -4.18 9.43 -1.68
C LYS A 124 -4.13 10.82 -1.08
N THR A 125 -4.84 11.05 0.04
CA THR A 125 -4.84 12.33 0.74
C THR A 125 -3.44 12.68 1.23
N ASP A 126 -2.71 11.72 1.81
CA ASP A 126 -1.34 11.94 2.27
C ASP A 126 -0.38 12.30 1.12
N LEU A 127 -0.51 11.64 -0.03
CA LEU A 127 0.28 11.94 -1.23
C LEU A 127 0.00 13.35 -1.79
N LYS A 128 -1.27 13.76 -1.83
CA LYS A 128 -1.67 15.10 -2.29
C LYS A 128 -1.18 16.18 -1.32
N ASN A 129 -1.40 16.01 -0.02
CA ASN A 129 -0.99 16.98 1.01
C ASN A 129 0.53 17.20 1.04
N LYS A 130 1.33 16.17 0.74
CA LYS A 130 2.80 16.27 0.66
C LYS A 130 3.28 17.06 -0.55
N THR A 131 2.48 17.13 -1.61
CA THR A 131 2.78 17.95 -2.79
C THR A 131 2.46 19.42 -2.54
N GLU A 132 1.48 19.70 -1.69
CA GLU A 132 1.07 21.07 -1.34
C GLU A 132 1.94 21.68 -0.22
N ASN A 133 2.49 20.86 0.69
CA ASN A 133 3.23 21.32 1.88
C ASN A 133 4.72 20.95 1.88
N SER A 134 5.43 20.96 0.75
CA SER A 134 6.79 20.41 0.68
C SER A 134 7.88 21.24 1.41
N GLU A 135 7.89 21.18 2.75
CA GLU A 135 9.11 21.23 3.55
C GLU A 135 9.40 19.80 4.04
N ASN A 136 10.46 19.21 3.51
CA ASN A 136 11.14 17.97 3.91
C ASN A 136 10.65 16.62 3.31
N PRO A 137 11.36 16.07 2.29
CA PRO A 137 11.00 14.84 1.58
C PRO A 137 11.34 13.51 2.32
N TYR A 138 11.85 13.53 3.56
CA TYR A 138 12.36 12.33 4.25
C TYR A 138 11.61 11.89 5.52
N ALA A 139 10.44 12.44 5.84
CA ALA A 139 9.75 12.16 7.11
C ALA A 139 9.11 10.75 7.23
N PHE A 140 9.30 9.86 6.25
CA PHE A 140 8.61 8.57 6.19
C PHE A 140 9.20 7.43 7.04
N PHE A 141 10.32 7.62 7.74
CA PHE A 141 10.98 6.51 8.46
C PHE A 141 10.87 6.62 9.99
N THR A 142 9.68 6.89 10.52
CA THR A 142 9.41 6.60 11.93
C THR A 142 8.44 5.43 12.02
N PRO A 143 8.90 4.23 12.41
CA PRO A 143 7.98 3.18 12.80
C PRO A 143 7.24 3.70 14.03
N VAL A 144 5.94 3.97 13.89
CA VAL A 144 5.07 4.26 15.03
C VAL A 144 4.96 2.97 15.83
N THR A 145 5.92 2.76 16.74
CA THR A 145 5.89 1.75 17.79
C THR A 145 4.88 2.22 18.83
N ALA A 146 3.60 2.13 18.48
CA ALA A 146 2.51 2.24 19.43
C ALA A 146 2.55 0.98 20.32
N GLY A 147 3.24 1.06 21.46
CA GLY A 147 3.15 0.03 22.50
C GLY A 147 4.43 -0.30 23.26
N LEU A 148 5.14 0.70 23.81
CA LEU A 148 6.06 0.48 24.93
C LEU A 148 5.85 1.60 25.95
N VAL A 149 4.79 1.46 26.75
CA VAL A 149 4.65 2.22 27.99
C VAL A 149 5.66 1.64 28.97
N VAL A 150 6.88 2.17 28.97
CA VAL A 150 7.82 1.94 30.06
C VAL A 150 7.31 2.75 31.25
N MET A 151 6.62 2.08 32.17
CA MET A 151 6.36 2.64 33.49
C MET A 151 7.69 2.83 34.21
N ALA A 152 8.24 4.03 34.13
CA ALA A 152 9.27 4.48 35.06
C ALA A 152 8.57 4.91 36.36
N ALA A 153 8.58 4.05 37.38
CA ALA A 153 8.14 4.42 38.71
C ALA A 153 9.24 4.16 39.74
N ALA A 154 9.75 5.29 40.24
CA ALA A 154 10.36 5.54 41.55
C ALA A 154 11.71 4.89 41.89
N ALA A 155 12.77 5.69 41.68
CA ALA A 155 13.91 5.69 42.57
C ALA A 155 13.46 6.11 43.98
N THR A 156 13.67 5.26 44.98
CA THR A 156 13.78 5.70 46.37
C THR A 156 15.09 5.18 46.95
N THR A 157 15.94 6.13 47.29
CA THR A 157 17.22 5.97 47.96
C THR A 157 17.06 5.32 49.32
N ILE A 158 17.70 4.17 49.54
CA ILE A 158 18.10 3.73 50.88
C ILE A 158 19.62 3.67 50.91
N ALA A 159 20.23 4.82 51.20
CA ALA A 159 21.48 4.83 51.93
C ALA A 159 21.11 4.73 53.41
N LEU A 160 21.52 3.65 54.07
CA LEU A 160 21.80 3.62 55.52
C LEU A 160 22.58 2.34 55.84
N LEU A 161 23.90 2.51 55.87
CA LEU A 161 24.85 2.01 56.87
C LEU A 161 24.37 0.85 57.76
N SER A 162 25.06 -0.29 57.68
CA SER A 162 25.68 -0.98 58.83
C SER A 162 26.53 -2.16 58.36
N TYR A 163 27.82 -1.92 58.15
CA TYR A 163 28.86 -2.96 58.14
C TYR A 163 29.97 -2.55 59.10
N LYS A 164 30.04 -3.24 60.25
CA LYS A 164 31.22 -3.51 61.08
C LYS A 164 30.71 -4.45 62.20
N ALA A 165 31.12 -5.72 62.18
CA ALA A 165 32.33 -6.25 62.83
C ALA A 165 32.11 -6.42 64.33
#